data_AF-A0A2E3YAP1-F1
#
_entry.id   AF-A0A2E3YAP1-F1
#
_cell.length_a   1.000
_cell.length_b   1.000
_cell.length_c   1.000
_cell.angle_alpha   90.00
_cell.angle_beta   90.00
_cell.angle_gamma   90.00
#
_symmetry.space_group_name_H-M   'P 1'
#
loop_
_entity.id
_entity.type
_entity.pdbx_description
1 polymer ?
#
loop_
_entity_poly.entity_id
_entity_poly.type
_entity_poly.pdbx_seq_one_letter_code
_entity_poly.pdbx_strand_id
1 'polypeptide(L)'
;MVPFGLELMASGRSASQALIALLAADADREVRQVAMIDANGDVAALTGHLAIIAAGHSMGDQYSVQANLMDRETVWPAMAQAYEASTGDLAERLLAALEAAEAEGGDVRGRQSAALLVVSGQDSGRPWVDRRFDLRVEDHPTPVAELRRLVQLARAYHKLNEGDEWITAGDMDAAMTAYSQAIELVADEAAGGEGGSSLLGGGDTGLH
;
A
#
# COMPACT_ATOMS: atom_id res chain seq x y z
N MET A 1 17.11 9.86 7.40
CA MET A 1 15.99 10.73 7.84
C MET A 1 14.81 9.87 8.28
N VAL A 2 14.13 9.15 7.38
CA VAL A 2 12.96 8.33 7.74
C VAL A 2 13.21 7.29 8.85
N PRO A 3 14.33 6.52 8.87
CA PRO A 3 14.58 5.56 9.95
C PRO A 3 14.64 6.21 11.35
N PHE A 4 15.27 7.38 11.45
CA PHE A 4 15.35 8.14 12.70
C PHE A 4 13.98 8.69 13.14
N GLY A 5 13.11 9.06 12.20
CA GLY A 5 11.74 9.48 12.51
C GLY A 5 10.91 8.38 13.14
N LEU A 6 10.99 7.17 12.57
CA LEU A 6 10.32 5.99 13.11
C LEU A 6 10.87 5.60 14.49
N GLU A 7 12.19 5.66 14.69
CA GLU A 7 12.82 5.44 16.01
C GLU A 7 12.33 6.44 17.06
N LEU A 8 12.22 7.73 16.70
CA LEU A 8 11.69 8.75 17.59
C LEU A 8 10.24 8.47 18.00
N MET A 9 9.39 8.07 17.05
CA MET A 9 8.00 7.70 17.35
C MET A 9 7.90 6.41 18.18
N ALA A 10 8.75 5.42 17.89
CA ALA A 10 8.86 4.20 18.70
C ALA A 10 9.29 4.49 20.15
N SER A 11 10.04 5.57 20.38
CA SER A 11 10.39 6.05 21.73
C SER A 11 9.29 6.86 22.44
N GLY A 12 8.11 6.99 21.83
CA GLY A 12 6.94 7.66 22.40
C GLY A 12 6.76 9.14 22.00
N ARG A 13 7.51 9.64 21.02
CA ARG A 13 7.28 10.98 20.46
C ARG A 13 6.11 10.98 19.49
N SER A 14 5.37 12.08 19.43
CA SER A 14 4.33 12.23 18.40
C SER A 14 4.91 12.44 17.01
N ALA A 15 4.09 12.24 15.97
CA ALA A 15 4.48 12.49 14.58
C ALA A 15 5.03 13.90 14.37
N SER A 16 4.40 14.90 14.99
CA SER A 16 4.84 16.30 14.95
C SER A 16 6.21 16.49 15.60
N GLN A 17 6.44 15.90 16.78
CA GLN A 17 7.72 15.98 17.47
C GLN A 17 8.84 15.29 16.71
N ALA A 18 8.55 14.13 16.11
CA ALA A 18 9.49 13.39 15.27
C ALA A 18 9.85 14.19 14.01
N LEU A 19 8.86 14.76 13.33
CA LEU A 19 9.08 15.59 12.15
C LEU A 19 9.93 16.83 12.49
N ILE A 20 9.61 17.56 13.56
CA ILE A 20 10.40 18.73 13.98
C ILE A 20 11.87 18.36 14.22
N ALA A 21 12.12 17.24 14.92
CA ALA A 21 13.47 16.77 15.19
C ALA A 21 14.23 16.39 13.90
N LEU A 22 13.54 15.75 12.94
CA LEU A 22 14.13 15.43 11.64
C LEU A 22 14.53 16.67 10.85
N LEU A 23 13.64 17.65 10.79
CA LEU A 23 13.88 18.89 10.06
C LEU A 23 15.01 19.70 10.69
N ALA A 24 15.09 19.76 12.03
CA ALA A 24 16.17 20.43 12.73
C ALA A 24 17.56 19.86 12.38
N ALA A 25 17.64 18.55 12.10
CA ALA A 25 18.86 17.85 11.72
C ALA A 25 19.15 17.86 10.21
N ASP A 26 18.22 18.32 9.37
CA ASP A 26 18.39 18.38 7.92
C ASP A 26 18.60 19.82 7.42
N ALA A 27 19.79 20.07 6.87
CA ALA A 27 20.13 21.34 6.23
C ALA A 27 19.40 21.51 4.88
N ASP A 28 19.03 20.41 4.23
CA ASP A 28 18.38 20.37 2.91
C ASP A 28 16.85 20.25 3.02
N ARG A 29 16.27 20.54 4.18
CA ARG A 29 14.83 20.33 4.46
C ARG A 29 13.89 20.93 3.42
N GLU A 30 14.32 22.02 2.78
CA GLU A 30 13.51 22.77 1.82
C GLU A 30 13.32 22.03 0.49
N VAL A 31 14.18 21.05 0.17
CA VAL A 31 14.00 20.18 -1.01
C VAL A 31 13.36 18.83 -0.66
N ARG A 32 12.90 18.64 0.57
CA ARG A 32 12.30 17.39 1.04
C ARG A 32 10.79 17.43 0.98
N GLN A 33 10.21 16.25 0.80
CA GLN A 33 8.81 15.98 1.05
C GLN A 33 8.75 14.78 2.00
N VAL A 34 8.05 14.92 3.12
CA VAL A 34 8.01 13.91 4.17
C VAL A 34 6.71 14.00 4.94
N ALA A 35 6.16 12.85 5.35
CA ALA A 35 5.10 12.78 6.34
C ALA A 35 5.39 11.71 7.36
N MET A 36 4.78 11.88 8.53
CA MET A 36 4.85 11.01 9.68
C MET A 36 3.43 10.82 10.20
N ILE A 37 3.10 9.59 10.56
CA ILE A 37 1.86 9.22 11.24
C ILE A 37 2.27 8.37 12.42
N ASP A 38 1.88 8.75 13.63
CA ASP A 38 2.21 7.98 14.84
C ASP A 38 1.12 6.96 15.19
N ALA A 39 1.37 6.15 16.23
CA ALA A 39 0.47 5.07 16.64
C ALA A 39 -0.87 5.57 17.23
N ASN A 40 -0.98 6.86 17.58
CA ASN A 40 -2.25 7.47 17.98
C ASN A 40 -3.03 7.99 16.75
N GLY A 41 -2.40 7.99 15.57
CA GLY A 41 -2.94 8.52 14.34
C GLY A 41 -2.74 10.02 14.17
N ASP A 42 -1.89 10.66 14.99
CA ASP A 42 -1.52 12.05 14.74
C ASP A 42 -0.68 12.13 13.47
N VAL A 43 -1.01 13.08 12.61
CA VAL A 43 -0.37 13.25 11.30
C VAL A 43 0.46 14.54 11.29
N ALA A 44 1.67 14.46 10.74
CA ALA A 44 2.50 15.61 10.46
C ALA A 44 3.17 15.47 9.09
N ALA A 45 3.05 16.47 8.23
CA ALA A 45 3.65 16.48 6.90
C ALA A 45 4.37 17.80 6.61
N LEU A 46 5.39 17.73 5.75
CA LEU A 46 6.09 18.86 5.18
C LEU A 46 6.30 18.60 3.68
N THR A 47 5.96 19.61 2.88
CA THR A 47 6.51 19.79 1.53
C THR A 47 7.37 21.03 1.57
N GLY A 48 8.69 20.89 1.44
CA GLY A 48 9.62 22.01 1.43
C GLY A 48 9.36 22.92 0.23
N HIS A 49 9.61 24.23 0.37
CA HIS A 49 9.26 25.21 -0.67
C HIS A 49 10.18 25.15 -1.91
N LEU A 50 11.30 24.44 -1.81
CA LEU A 50 12.20 24.11 -2.93
C LEU A 50 11.98 22.67 -3.42
N ALA A 51 10.94 21.98 -2.94
CA ALA A 51 10.49 20.74 -3.56
C ALA A 51 10.13 21.02 -5.03
N ILE A 52 10.37 20.04 -5.88
CA ILE A 52 10.25 20.19 -7.33
C ILE A 52 8.81 20.62 -7.69
N ILE A 53 8.65 21.34 -8.80
CA ILE A 53 7.43 21.96 -9.32
C ILE A 53 6.18 21.06 -9.11
N ALA A 54 5.05 21.69 -8.77
CA ALA A 54 3.77 21.04 -8.48
C ALA A 54 3.90 19.95 -7.39
N ALA A 55 4.49 20.34 -6.26
CA ALA A 55 4.56 19.52 -5.06
C ALA A 55 3.61 20.01 -3.97
N GLY A 56 2.90 19.08 -3.37
CA GLY A 56 1.93 19.37 -2.32
C GLY A 56 1.56 18.12 -1.52
N HIS A 57 0.78 18.34 -0.47
CA HIS A 57 0.25 17.28 0.36
C HIS A 57 -1.13 17.63 0.89
N SER A 58 -1.89 16.60 1.26
CA SER A 58 -3.09 16.70 2.09
C SER A 58 -2.92 15.82 3.32
N MET A 59 -3.50 16.25 4.43
CA MET A 59 -3.59 15.48 5.67
C MET A 59 -5.06 15.37 6.04
N GLY A 60 -5.47 14.22 6.56
CA GLY A 60 -6.80 14.04 7.13
C GLY A 60 -6.73 13.12 8.35
N ASP A 61 -7.86 12.51 8.69
CA ASP A 61 -7.96 11.67 9.88
C ASP A 61 -7.11 10.39 9.74
N GLN A 62 -5.97 10.36 10.45
CA GLN A 62 -5.01 9.26 10.46
C GLN A 62 -4.42 8.90 9.09
N TYR A 63 -4.32 9.86 8.16
CA TYR A 63 -3.68 9.65 6.87
C TYR A 63 -3.02 10.92 6.31
N SER A 64 -2.09 10.74 5.38
CA SER A 64 -1.58 11.81 4.52
C SER A 64 -1.26 11.30 3.13
N VAL A 65 -1.49 12.14 2.13
CA VAL A 65 -1.12 11.91 0.73
C VAL A 65 -0.17 13.02 0.29
N GLN A 66 0.83 12.69 -0.52
CA GLN A 66 1.78 13.65 -1.07
C GLN A 66 2.06 13.33 -2.54
N ALA A 67 2.33 14.38 -3.31
CA ALA A 67 2.81 14.25 -4.68
C ALA A 67 3.79 15.38 -5.01
N ASN A 68 4.68 15.15 -5.97
CA ASN A 68 5.65 16.10 -6.51
C ASN A 68 5.93 15.77 -8.00
N LEU A 69 6.38 16.73 -8.80
CA LEU A 69 6.52 16.56 -10.26
C LEU A 69 5.20 16.22 -10.96
N MET A 70 4.09 16.77 -10.47
CA MET A 70 2.78 16.52 -11.05
C MET A 70 2.48 17.48 -12.21
N ASP A 71 1.65 17.05 -13.16
CA ASP A 71 1.11 17.95 -14.20
C ASP A 71 0.19 19.02 -13.60
N ARG A 72 -0.51 18.67 -12.51
CA ARG A 72 -1.56 19.49 -11.89
C ARG A 72 -1.48 19.46 -10.37
N GLU A 73 -1.80 20.59 -9.76
CA GLU A 73 -1.93 20.70 -8.31
C GLU A 73 -3.20 20.03 -7.77
N THR A 74 -4.11 19.58 -8.64
CA THR A 74 -5.33 18.84 -8.30
C THR A 74 -5.08 17.38 -7.94
N VAL A 75 -3.86 16.88 -8.12
CA VAL A 75 -3.50 15.47 -7.84
C VAL A 75 -3.67 15.11 -6.36
N TRP A 76 -2.97 15.78 -5.43
CA TRP A 76 -3.06 15.39 -4.00
C TRP A 76 -4.45 15.64 -3.36
N PRO A 77 -5.25 16.66 -3.76
CA PRO A 77 -6.65 16.74 -3.34
C PRO A 77 -7.49 15.57 -3.85
N ALA A 78 -7.30 15.13 -5.10
CA ALA A 78 -8.03 13.98 -5.64
C ALA A 78 -7.64 12.66 -4.94
N MET A 79 -6.35 12.47 -4.64
CA MET A 79 -5.87 11.34 -3.84
C MET A 79 -6.56 11.28 -2.47
N ALA A 80 -6.62 12.42 -1.77
CA ALA A 80 -7.27 12.51 -0.46
C ALA A 80 -8.76 12.18 -0.56
N GLN A 81 -9.45 12.78 -1.54
CA GLN A 81 -10.88 12.52 -1.77
C GLN A 81 -11.16 11.04 -2.06
N ALA A 82 -10.34 10.39 -2.88
CA ALA A 82 -10.50 8.97 -3.18
C ALA A 82 -10.22 8.07 -1.96
N TYR A 83 -9.21 8.41 -1.14
CA TYR A 83 -8.93 7.71 0.11
C TYR A 83 -10.06 7.82 1.14
N GLU A 84 -10.71 8.98 1.21
CA GLU A 84 -11.83 9.24 2.13
C GLU A 84 -13.15 8.64 1.64
N ALA A 85 -13.39 8.63 0.32
CA ALA A 85 -14.61 8.10 -0.28
C ALA A 85 -14.59 6.57 -0.48
N SER A 86 -13.40 5.95 -0.48
CA SER A 86 -13.26 4.50 -0.63
C SER A 86 -13.71 3.74 0.62
N THR A 87 -14.21 2.53 0.39
CA THR A 87 -14.58 1.58 1.44
C THR A 87 -13.72 0.33 1.31
N GLY A 88 -13.70 -0.50 2.36
CA GLY A 88 -12.84 -1.68 2.43
C GLY A 88 -11.65 -1.47 3.36
N ASP A 89 -10.63 -2.32 3.20
CA ASP A 89 -9.43 -2.27 4.04
C ASP A 89 -8.45 -1.18 3.60
N LEU A 90 -7.38 -1.02 4.37
CA LEU A 90 -6.35 -0.01 4.11
C LEU A 90 -5.70 -0.17 2.74
N ALA A 91 -5.49 -1.41 2.26
CA ALA A 91 -4.91 -1.66 0.95
C ALA A 91 -5.79 -1.11 -0.18
N GLU A 92 -7.11 -1.32 -0.10
CA GLU A 92 -8.05 -0.79 -1.09
C GLU A 92 -8.07 0.74 -1.10
N ARG A 93 -8.10 1.37 0.08
CA ARG A 93 -8.12 2.83 0.20
C ARG A 93 -6.83 3.46 -0.34
N LEU A 94 -5.68 2.83 -0.10
CA LEU A 94 -4.39 3.26 -0.66
C LEU A 94 -4.33 3.12 -2.17
N LEU A 95 -4.84 2.01 -2.73
CA LEU A 95 -4.93 1.81 -4.18
C LEU A 95 -5.84 2.88 -4.82
N ALA A 96 -7.00 3.15 -4.24
CA ALA A 96 -7.93 4.17 -4.74
C ALA A 96 -7.27 5.56 -4.82
N ALA A 97 -6.44 5.92 -3.84
CA ALA A 97 -5.66 7.16 -3.86
C ALA A 97 -4.65 7.19 -5.03
N LEU A 98 -3.92 6.09 -5.26
CA LEU A 98 -2.96 6.00 -6.37
C LEU A 98 -3.64 6.08 -7.74
N GLU A 99 -4.80 5.44 -7.89
CA GLU A 99 -5.58 5.49 -9.13
C GLU A 99 -6.13 6.88 -9.41
N ALA A 100 -6.61 7.59 -8.38
CA ALA A 100 -7.03 8.98 -8.52
C ALA A 100 -5.86 9.88 -8.93
N ALA A 101 -4.65 9.62 -8.43
CA ALA A 101 -3.46 10.36 -8.87
C ALA A 101 -3.16 10.14 -10.36
N GLU A 102 -3.19 8.89 -10.84
CA GLU A 102 -2.99 8.60 -12.26
C GLU A 102 -4.09 9.23 -13.14
N ALA A 103 -5.35 9.21 -12.68
CA ALA A 103 -6.48 9.79 -13.40
C ALA A 103 -6.40 11.33 -13.55
N GLU A 104 -5.78 12.01 -12.57
CA GLU A 104 -5.51 13.46 -12.61
C GLU A 104 -4.27 13.84 -13.45
N GLY A 105 -3.67 12.89 -14.15
CA GLY A 105 -2.52 13.08 -15.04
C GLY A 105 -1.19 12.63 -14.46
N GLY A 106 -1.11 12.42 -13.14
CA GLY A 106 0.05 11.86 -12.46
C GLY A 106 1.35 12.64 -12.65
N ASP A 107 2.46 11.89 -12.59
CA ASP A 107 3.82 12.42 -12.74
C ASP A 107 4.11 12.76 -14.21
N VAL A 108 4.66 13.95 -14.46
CA VAL A 108 4.98 14.45 -15.82
C VAL A 108 6.02 13.59 -16.56
N ARG A 109 6.76 12.73 -15.86
CA ARG A 109 7.71 11.78 -16.44
C ARG A 109 7.04 10.50 -16.93
N GLY A 110 5.75 10.32 -16.65
CA GLY A 110 5.00 9.10 -16.89
C GLY A 110 5.01 8.17 -15.68
N ARG A 111 4.49 6.95 -15.90
CA ARG A 111 4.38 5.89 -14.89
C ARG A 111 5.31 4.73 -15.24
N GLN A 112 5.97 4.18 -14.22
CA GLN A 112 6.90 3.07 -14.38
C GLN A 112 6.81 2.07 -13.22
N SER A 113 6.69 2.55 -11.99
CA SER A 113 6.71 1.71 -10.79
C SER A 113 5.59 2.06 -9.82
N ALA A 114 5.16 1.09 -9.02
CA ALA A 114 4.22 1.28 -7.91
C ALA A 114 4.51 0.27 -6.80
N ALA A 115 4.25 0.63 -5.55
CA ALA A 115 4.48 -0.26 -4.41
C ALA A 115 3.40 -0.07 -3.34
N LEU A 116 3.12 -1.15 -2.60
CA LEU A 116 2.21 -1.16 -1.47
C LEU A 116 2.85 -1.93 -0.31
N LEU A 117 2.97 -1.27 0.84
CA LEU A 117 3.37 -1.89 2.10
C LEU A 117 2.26 -1.65 3.14
N VAL A 118 1.68 -2.74 3.65
CA VAL A 118 0.70 -2.73 4.73
C VAL A 118 1.16 -3.68 5.82
N VAL A 119 1.26 -3.16 7.03
CA VAL A 119 1.70 -3.90 8.21
C VAL A 119 0.57 -3.93 9.24
N SER A 120 0.45 -5.04 9.96
CA SER A 120 -0.45 -5.22 11.09
C SER A 120 -0.18 -4.17 12.18
N GLY A 121 -1.24 -3.61 12.77
CA GLY A 121 -1.11 -2.75 13.95
C GLY A 121 -0.74 -3.51 15.24
N GLN A 122 -0.80 -4.85 15.20
CA GLN A 122 -0.32 -5.72 16.28
C GLN A 122 1.06 -6.26 15.91
N ASP A 123 2.05 -6.01 16.78
CA ASP A 123 3.38 -6.57 16.68
C ASP A 123 3.38 -8.02 17.21
N SER A 124 3.56 -8.98 16.31
CA SER A 124 3.67 -10.40 16.69
C SER A 124 5.12 -10.83 16.95
N GLY A 125 6.07 -9.89 16.87
CA GLY A 125 7.52 -10.13 16.90
C GLY A 125 8.04 -10.86 15.65
N ARG A 126 7.19 -11.04 14.63
CA ARG A 126 7.48 -11.83 13.44
C ARG A 126 7.11 -11.00 12.20
N PRO A 127 8.08 -10.24 11.63
CA PRO A 127 7.82 -9.34 10.52
C PRO A 127 7.15 -9.98 9.30
N TRP A 128 7.40 -11.27 9.05
CA TRP A 128 6.79 -12.03 7.95
C TRP A 128 5.30 -12.38 8.19
N VAL A 129 4.84 -12.34 9.44
CA VAL A 129 3.41 -12.47 9.81
C VAL A 129 2.75 -11.10 9.81
N ASP A 130 3.47 -10.09 10.26
CA ASP A 130 2.92 -8.75 10.45
C ASP A 130 2.77 -7.99 9.13
N ARG A 131 3.61 -8.24 8.12
CA ARG A 131 3.45 -7.69 6.77
C ARG A 131 2.28 -8.35 6.05
N ARG A 132 1.15 -7.63 5.97
CA ARG A 132 -0.05 -8.07 5.26
C ARG A 132 0.08 -7.90 3.75
N PHE A 133 0.71 -6.83 3.29
CA PHE A 133 1.06 -6.64 1.88
C PHE A 133 2.46 -6.05 1.81
N ASP A 134 3.33 -6.60 0.96
CA ASP A 134 4.65 -6.06 0.63
C ASP A 134 4.88 -6.34 -0.87
N LEU A 135 4.24 -5.51 -1.69
CA LEU A 135 4.11 -5.71 -3.13
C LEU A 135 4.77 -4.56 -3.87
N ARG A 136 5.53 -4.90 -4.93
CA ARG A 136 6.29 -3.93 -5.71
C ARG A 136 6.23 -4.30 -7.18
N VAL A 137 5.87 -3.31 -7.99
CA VAL A 137 5.98 -3.32 -9.45
C VAL A 137 7.10 -2.35 -9.78
N GLU A 138 8.25 -2.88 -10.21
CA GLU A 138 9.46 -2.06 -10.45
C GLU A 138 9.50 -1.46 -11.85
N ASP A 139 8.89 -2.12 -12.83
CA ASP A 139 8.79 -1.64 -14.21
C ASP A 139 7.56 -2.24 -14.91
N HIS A 140 6.57 -1.40 -15.20
CA HIS A 140 5.37 -1.77 -15.94
C HIS A 140 4.74 -0.54 -16.60
N PRO A 141 4.16 -0.64 -17.83
CA PRO A 141 3.50 0.49 -18.48
C PRO A 141 2.23 0.98 -17.76
N THR A 142 1.65 0.15 -16.87
CA THR A 142 0.48 0.46 -16.04
C THR A 142 0.70 -0.06 -14.61
N PRO A 143 1.64 0.53 -13.84
CA PRO A 143 2.13 -0.07 -12.61
C PRO A 143 1.09 -0.07 -11.48
N VAL A 144 0.21 0.94 -11.38
CA VAL A 144 -0.87 0.97 -10.37
C VAL A 144 -1.93 -0.10 -10.66
N ALA A 145 -2.32 -0.27 -11.93
CA ALA A 145 -3.24 -1.33 -12.32
C ALA A 145 -2.65 -2.73 -12.04
N GLU A 146 -1.37 -2.93 -12.34
CA GLU A 146 -0.68 -4.18 -12.03
C GLU A 146 -0.55 -4.41 -10.52
N LEU A 147 -0.28 -3.35 -9.74
CA LEU A 147 -0.25 -3.43 -8.28
C LEU A 147 -1.62 -3.84 -7.72
N ARG A 148 -2.74 -3.32 -8.26
CA ARG A 148 -4.08 -3.76 -7.89
C ARG A 148 -4.29 -5.25 -8.18
N ARG A 149 -3.88 -5.72 -9.36
CA ARG A 149 -3.95 -7.15 -9.71
C ARG A 149 -3.17 -8.01 -8.73
N LEU A 150 -1.95 -7.60 -8.37
CA LEU A 150 -1.11 -8.28 -7.37
C LEU A 150 -1.75 -8.27 -5.97
N VAL A 151 -2.46 -7.21 -5.59
CA VAL A 151 -3.20 -7.16 -4.32
C VAL A 151 -4.33 -8.19 -4.31
N GLN A 152 -5.10 -8.32 -5.39
CA GLN A 152 -6.14 -9.35 -5.49
C GLN A 152 -5.57 -10.76 -5.42
N LEU A 153 -4.48 -11.00 -6.15
CA LEU A 153 -3.78 -12.28 -6.10
C LEU A 153 -3.25 -12.59 -4.68
N ALA A 154 -2.66 -11.60 -4.00
CA ALA A 154 -2.20 -11.76 -2.62
C ALA A 154 -3.35 -12.08 -1.65
N ARG A 155 -4.53 -11.46 -1.82
CA ARG A 155 -5.73 -11.79 -1.03
C ARG A 155 -6.14 -13.25 -1.24
N ALA A 156 -6.12 -13.74 -2.47
CA ALA A 156 -6.42 -15.15 -2.76
C ALA A 156 -5.43 -16.08 -2.06
N TYR A 157 -4.13 -15.80 -2.13
CA TYR A 157 -3.12 -16.58 -1.42
C TYR A 157 -3.29 -16.55 0.10
N HIS A 158 -3.68 -15.42 0.69
CA HIS A 158 -3.99 -15.37 2.12
C HIS A 158 -5.16 -16.29 2.48
N LYS A 159 -6.17 -16.37 1.63
CA LYS A 159 -7.32 -17.27 1.83
C LYS A 159 -6.96 -18.74 1.67
N LEU A 160 -6.05 -19.06 0.75
CA LEU A 160 -5.49 -20.43 0.66
C LEU A 160 -4.73 -20.79 1.93
N ASN A 161 -3.84 -19.91 2.41
CA ASN A 161 -3.08 -20.15 3.64
C ASN A 161 -4.01 -20.28 4.87
N GLU A 162 -5.05 -19.45 4.96
CA GLU A 162 -6.08 -19.57 6.01
C GLU A 162 -6.78 -20.93 5.95
N GLY A 163 -7.08 -21.45 4.76
CA GLY A 163 -7.63 -22.79 4.58
C GLY A 163 -6.70 -23.89 5.11
N ASP A 164 -5.41 -23.81 4.82
CA ASP A 164 -4.40 -24.77 5.30
C ASP A 164 -4.25 -24.75 6.83
N GLU A 165 -4.36 -23.57 7.44
CA GLU A 165 -4.41 -23.40 8.90
C GLU A 165 -5.64 -24.11 9.49
N TRP A 166 -6.82 -23.97 8.88
CA TRP A 166 -8.04 -24.63 9.33
C TRP A 166 -8.01 -26.16 9.15
N ILE A 167 -7.40 -26.66 8.07
CA ILE A 167 -7.12 -28.10 7.92
C ILE A 167 -6.28 -28.61 9.09
N THR A 168 -5.21 -27.89 9.44
CA THR A 168 -4.32 -28.25 10.54
C THR A 168 -5.06 -28.24 11.89
N ALA A 169 -6.02 -27.33 12.06
CA ALA A 169 -6.89 -27.25 13.23
C ALA A 169 -8.01 -28.32 13.26
N GLY A 170 -8.23 -29.05 12.16
CA GLY A 170 -9.28 -30.05 12.02
C GLY A 170 -10.67 -29.49 11.70
N ASP A 171 -10.76 -28.21 11.33
CA ASP A 171 -12.02 -27.54 10.96
C ASP A 171 -12.18 -27.52 9.42
N MET A 172 -12.80 -28.59 8.90
CA MET A 172 -12.97 -28.74 7.45
C MET A 172 -13.96 -27.72 6.86
N ASP A 173 -14.97 -27.31 7.62
CA ASP A 173 -15.99 -26.38 7.13
C ASP A 173 -15.39 -24.97 6.97
N ALA A 174 -14.59 -24.53 7.94
CA ALA A 174 -13.83 -23.29 7.85
C ALA A 174 -12.81 -23.33 6.69
N ALA A 175 -12.10 -24.45 6.52
CA ALA A 175 -11.14 -24.62 5.43
C ALA A 175 -11.81 -24.49 4.06
N MET A 176 -12.93 -25.18 3.83
CA MET A 176 -13.67 -25.14 2.56
C MET A 176 -14.25 -23.75 2.27
N THR A 177 -14.66 -23.01 3.32
CA THR A 177 -15.10 -21.62 3.19
C THR A 177 -13.96 -20.72 2.71
N ALA A 178 -12.77 -20.84 3.32
CA ALA A 178 -11.59 -20.06 2.94
C ALA A 178 -11.13 -20.36 1.51
N TYR A 179 -11.09 -21.63 1.10
CA TYR A 179 -10.75 -22.00 -0.27
C TYR A 179 -11.76 -21.50 -1.30
N SER A 180 -13.06 -21.53 -0.98
CA SER A 180 -14.10 -20.99 -1.87
C SER A 180 -13.91 -19.49 -2.10
N GLN A 181 -13.63 -18.73 -1.03
CA GLN A 181 -13.32 -17.30 -1.11
C GLN A 181 -12.05 -17.03 -1.95
N ALA A 182 -11.03 -17.89 -1.85
CA ALA A 182 -9.83 -17.77 -2.68
C ALA A 182 -10.15 -17.93 -4.17
N ILE A 183 -11.01 -18.89 -4.53
CA ILE A 183 -11.43 -19.13 -5.92
C ILE A 183 -12.23 -17.94 -6.47
N GLU A 184 -13.15 -17.39 -5.67
CA GLU A 184 -13.92 -16.19 -6.05
C GLU A 184 -13.00 -15.00 -6.36
N LEU A 185 -11.98 -14.75 -5.53
CA LEU A 185 -11.02 -13.67 -5.75
C LEU A 185 -10.20 -13.85 -7.04
N VAL A 186 -9.83 -15.09 -7.40
CA VAL A 186 -9.12 -15.37 -8.65
C VAL A 186 -10.05 -15.27 -9.86
N ALA A 187 -11.31 -15.68 -9.73
CA ALA A 187 -12.30 -15.55 -10.80
C ALA A 187 -12.60 -14.08 -11.13
N ASP A 188 -12.69 -13.22 -10.10
CA ASP A 188 -12.82 -11.77 -10.27
C ASP A 188 -11.59 -11.16 -10.95
N GLU A 189 -10.38 -11.65 -10.65
CA GLU A 189 -9.15 -11.23 -11.34
C GLU A 189 -9.18 -11.62 -12.83
N ALA A 190 -9.53 -12.87 -13.14
CA ALA A 190 -9.63 -13.36 -14.52
C ALA A 190 -10.73 -12.65 -15.33
N ALA A 191 -11.79 -12.17 -14.68
CA ALA A 191 -12.84 -11.39 -15.32
C ALA A 191 -12.43 -9.92 -15.55
N GLY A 192 -11.51 -9.39 -14.75
CA GLY A 192 -11.02 -8.00 -14.85
C GLY A 192 -9.75 -7.80 -15.69
N GLY A 193 -9.01 -8.87 -16.00
CA GLY A 193 -7.76 -8.82 -16.76
C GLY A 193 -7.89 -9.39 -18.18
N GLU A 194 -7.75 -8.54 -19.20
CA GLU A 194 -7.40 -9.01 -20.56
C GLU A 194 -5.96 -9.59 -20.52
N GLY A 195 -5.83 -10.87 -20.19
CA GLY A 195 -4.53 -11.54 -20.13
C GLY A 195 -4.50 -12.80 -19.28
N GLY A 196 -5.40 -13.75 -19.55
CA GLY A 196 -5.44 -15.03 -18.84
C GLY A 196 -4.14 -15.83 -18.97
N SER A 197 -3.56 -16.20 -17.83
CA SER A 197 -2.64 -17.34 -17.72
C SER A 197 -3.06 -18.18 -16.53
N SER A 198 -3.46 -19.42 -16.80
CA SER A 198 -4.07 -20.31 -15.81
C SER A 198 -3.06 -20.70 -14.72
N LEU A 199 -3.35 -20.34 -13.46
CA LEU A 199 -2.57 -20.74 -12.29
C LEU A 199 -2.78 -22.20 -11.85
N LEU A 200 -3.45 -23.05 -12.64
CA LEU A 200 -3.72 -24.47 -12.30
C LEU A 200 -3.01 -25.47 -13.23
N GLY A 201 -1.79 -25.15 -13.67
CA GLY A 201 -0.98 -26.04 -14.51
C GLY A 201 -0.03 -26.95 -13.71
N GLY A 202 -0.45 -28.20 -13.47
CA GLY A 202 0.45 -29.37 -13.52
C GLY A 202 1.16 -29.80 -12.23
N GLY A 203 0.43 -30.39 -11.27
CA GLY A 203 1.00 -31.34 -10.32
C GLY A 203 1.24 -32.69 -11.01
N ASP A 204 2.44 -32.90 -11.56
CA ASP A 204 2.85 -34.19 -12.11
C ASP A 204 3.15 -35.16 -10.96
N THR A 205 2.32 -36.19 -10.82
CA THR A 205 2.50 -37.31 -9.89
C THR A 205 3.38 -38.36 -10.55
N GLY A 206 4.67 -38.07 -10.65
CA GLY A 206 5.68 -39.03 -11.10
C GLY A 206 6.20 -39.90 -9.96
N LEU A 207 5.50 -41.00 -9.66
CA LEU A 207 6.08 -42.14 -8.95
C LEU A 207 7.15 -42.79 -9.85
N HIS A 208 8.42 -42.72 -9.46
CA HIS A 208 9.43 -43.76 -9.69
C HIS A 208 10.57 -43.67 -8.66
#